data_AF-A0A1F6NM96-F1
#
_entry.id   AF-A0A1F6NM96-F1
#
_cell.length_a   1.000
_cell.length_b   1.000
_cell.length_c   1.000
_cell.angle_alpha   90.00
_cell.angle_beta   90.00
_cell.angle_gamma   90.00
#
_symmetry.space_group_name_H-M   'P 1'
#
loop_
_entity.id
_entity.type
_entity.pdbx_description
1 polymer ?
#
loop_
_entity_poly.entity_id
_entity_poly.type
_entity_poly.pdbx_seq_one_letter_code
_entity_poly.pdbx_strand_id
1 'polypeptide(L)'
;MERKESYIEFKNKKELPPNVRKVLEIAFLEYPEFKNINIKTFSPRDDFDAGGYYKFIEDKRGEPIAQICISEGDAKLLVPLLDIRKSSVTMNAQMLGIDSSKMSPELLQIFIITHELGHIRDYQVNFASDPDLEGWEAVDEMAYQREAVLTMLPIRNINPTDLARELAGVENLQEVLDRFPEIKEYPGFEDINSIDDVLFAQEREYRLSAPEIYADKFASNFIKKHAFELNVSRFFGDEHEEYATAA
;
A
#
# COMPACT_ATOMS: atom_id res chain seq x y z
N MET A 1 25.48 5.95 25.49
CA MET A 1 24.97 4.62 25.09
C MET A 1 25.07 4.56 23.58
N GLU A 2 26.08 3.86 23.05
CA GLU A 2 26.35 3.83 21.61
C GLU A 2 25.21 3.08 20.89
N ARG A 3 24.54 3.75 19.94
CA ARG A 3 23.61 3.09 19.01
C ARG A 3 24.43 2.11 18.19
N LYS A 4 24.33 0.81 18.49
CA LYS A 4 24.81 -0.23 17.58
C LYS A 4 24.01 -0.12 16.29
N GLU A 5 24.64 0.39 15.23
CA GLU A 5 24.10 0.29 13.88
C GLU A 5 24.00 -1.21 13.53
N SER A 6 22.81 -1.78 13.67
CA SER A 6 22.52 -3.10 13.11
C SER A 6 22.39 -2.91 11.60
N TYR A 7 23.48 -3.14 10.88
CA TYR A 7 23.44 -3.20 9.43
C TYR A 7 22.57 -4.38 9.01
N ILE A 8 21.47 -4.09 8.33
CA ILE A 8 20.59 -5.10 7.75
C ILE A 8 21.13 -5.37 6.35
N GLU A 9 21.70 -6.55 6.14
CA GLU A 9 22.18 -6.97 4.83
C GLU A 9 21.00 -7.27 3.90
N PHE A 10 20.72 -6.35 2.98
CA PHE A 10 19.82 -6.59 1.86
C PHE A 10 20.50 -7.57 0.89
N LYS A 11 19.99 -8.81 0.80
CA LYS A 11 20.58 -9.88 -0.05
C LYS A 11 20.50 -9.61 -1.57
N ASN A 12 19.81 -8.57 -2.03
CA ASN A 12 19.71 -8.19 -3.43
C ASN A 12 20.61 -6.98 -3.76
N LYS A 13 21.52 -7.16 -4.73
CA LYS A 13 22.60 -6.21 -5.08
C LYS A 13 22.17 -5.02 -5.96
N LYS A 14 20.90 -4.89 -6.35
CA LYS A 14 20.42 -3.67 -6.99
C LYS A 14 20.06 -2.67 -5.89
N GLU A 15 20.65 -1.48 -5.96
CA GLU A 15 20.44 -0.44 -4.95
C GLU A 15 18.94 -0.10 -4.83
N LEU A 16 18.39 -0.32 -3.64
CA LEU A 16 17.05 0.15 -3.31
C LEU A 16 17.04 1.68 -3.38
N PRO A 17 15.91 2.31 -3.76
CA PRO A 17 15.78 3.75 -3.71
C PRO A 17 16.11 4.27 -2.30
N PRO A 18 16.83 5.40 -2.14
CA PRO A 18 17.28 5.86 -0.82
C PRO A 18 16.14 6.01 0.21
N ASN A 19 14.97 6.53 -0.22
CA ASN A 19 13.80 6.69 0.65
C ASN A 19 13.24 5.34 1.11
N VAL A 20 13.16 4.37 0.20
CA VAL A 20 12.72 3.00 0.50
C VAL A 20 13.68 2.34 1.49
N ARG A 21 14.98 2.44 1.25
CA ARG A 21 16.00 1.92 2.17
C ARG A 21 15.83 2.51 3.57
N LYS A 22 15.62 3.82 3.66
CA LYS A 22 15.43 4.51 4.94
C LYS A 22 14.18 4.03 5.68
N VAL A 23 13.06 3.86 4.99
CA VAL A 23 11.82 3.27 5.54
C VAL A 23 12.11 1.89 6.12
N LEU A 24 12.75 1.01 5.35
CA LEU A 24 13.03 -0.36 5.77
C LEU A 24 13.99 -0.42 6.97
N GLU A 25 15.04 0.42 6.97
CA GLU A 25 15.96 0.52 8.11
C GLU A 25 15.24 0.91 9.41
N ILE A 26 14.38 1.93 9.36
CA ILE A 26 13.60 2.37 10.53
C ILE A 26 12.61 1.29 10.93
N ALA A 27 11.86 0.73 9.98
CA ALA A 27 10.84 -0.28 10.25
C ALA A 27 11.43 -1.55 10.88
N PHE A 28 12.59 -2.02 10.41
CA PHE A 28 13.22 -3.22 10.95
C PHE A 28 13.91 -3.00 12.31
N LEU A 29 14.21 -1.76 12.66
CA LEU A 29 14.65 -1.38 14.00
C LEU A 29 13.48 -1.33 14.98
N GLU A 30 12.33 -0.77 14.57
CA GLU A 30 11.15 -0.63 15.42
C GLU A 30 10.36 -1.95 15.57
N TYR A 31 10.31 -2.76 14.51
CA TYR A 31 9.55 -4.00 14.43
C TYR A 31 10.50 -5.18 14.15
N PRO A 32 11.16 -5.75 15.17
CA PRO A 32 12.11 -6.84 15.00
C PRO A 32 11.56 -8.07 14.27
N GLU A 33 10.24 -8.28 14.31
CA GLU A 33 9.50 -9.32 13.59
C GLU A 33 9.63 -9.20 12.06
N PHE A 34 9.93 -8.01 11.55
CA PHE A 34 10.18 -7.79 10.12
C PHE A 34 11.53 -8.32 9.62
N LYS A 35 12.44 -8.76 10.51
CA LYS A 35 13.77 -9.28 10.11
C LYS A 35 13.72 -10.53 9.23
N ASN A 36 12.57 -11.20 9.18
CA ASN A 36 12.36 -12.39 8.35
C ASN A 36 11.73 -12.07 6.99
N ILE A 37 11.52 -10.79 6.64
CA ILE A 37 10.95 -10.39 5.36
C ILE A 37 12.00 -10.50 4.24
N ASN A 38 11.59 -11.05 3.10
CA ASN A 38 12.39 -11.03 1.88
C ASN A 38 12.15 -9.73 1.08
N ILE A 39 13.21 -9.12 0.55
CA ILE A 39 13.07 -7.94 -0.30
C ILE A 39 13.56 -8.28 -1.71
N LYS A 40 12.67 -8.05 -2.68
CA LYS A 40 12.94 -8.25 -4.10
C LYS A 40 12.68 -6.97 -4.86
N THR A 41 13.52 -6.67 -5.85
CA THR A 41 13.25 -5.60 -6.80
C THR A 41 12.69 -6.16 -8.12
N PHE A 42 11.91 -5.36 -8.83
CA PHE A 42 11.42 -5.69 -10.17
C PHE A 42 11.43 -4.45 -11.06
N SER A 43 11.67 -4.59 -12.35
CA SER A 43 11.51 -3.49 -13.29
C SER A 43 10.02 -3.33 -13.64
N PRO A 44 9.42 -2.13 -13.51
CA PRO A 44 8.01 -1.91 -13.81
C PRO A 44 7.72 -2.16 -15.29
N ARG A 45 6.54 -2.73 -15.60
CA ARG A 45 6.15 -3.03 -16.99
C ARG A 45 5.35 -1.89 -17.62
N ASP A 46 4.61 -1.16 -16.80
CA ASP A 46 3.81 0.00 -17.15
C ASP A 46 3.79 1.03 -16.00
N ASP A 47 3.08 2.14 -16.19
CA ASP A 47 2.95 3.20 -15.20
C ASP A 47 2.18 2.77 -13.94
N PHE A 48 1.35 1.72 -14.03
CA PHE A 48 0.57 1.18 -12.91
C PHE A 48 1.40 0.28 -11.98
N ASP A 49 2.47 -0.31 -12.52
CA ASP A 49 3.42 -1.16 -11.79
C ASP A 49 4.46 -0.35 -10.99
N ALA A 50 4.38 0.99 -10.98
CA ALA A 50 5.29 1.83 -10.21
C ALA A 50 4.95 1.81 -8.71
N GLY A 51 5.92 1.51 -7.85
CA GLY A 51 5.72 1.42 -6.39
C GLY A 51 6.20 0.11 -5.81
N GLY A 52 5.29 -0.71 -5.31
CA GLY A 52 5.60 -1.99 -4.71
C GLY A 52 4.33 -2.78 -4.42
N TYR A 53 4.52 -4.04 -4.07
CA TYR A 53 3.48 -4.94 -3.61
C TYR A 53 4.11 -5.97 -2.68
N TYR A 54 3.33 -6.55 -1.79
CA TYR A 54 3.77 -7.69 -1.00
C TYR A 54 3.17 -9.01 -1.49
N LYS A 55 3.80 -10.13 -1.12
CA LYS A 55 3.26 -11.47 -1.29
C LYS A 55 3.90 -12.44 -0.30
N PHE A 56 3.32 -13.62 -0.14
CA PHE A 56 3.99 -14.74 0.52
C PHE A 56 4.74 -15.62 -0.49
N ILE A 57 5.90 -16.12 -0.09
CA ILE A 57 6.67 -17.15 -0.81
C ILE A 57 6.95 -18.29 0.15
N GLU A 58 7.25 -19.47 -0.35
CA GLU A 58 7.68 -20.60 0.49
C GLU A 58 9.20 -20.60 0.67
N ASP A 59 9.64 -20.93 1.88
CA ASP A 59 11.03 -21.20 2.19
C ASP A 59 11.45 -22.62 1.77
N LYS A 60 12.69 -23.03 2.07
CA LYS A 60 13.19 -24.37 1.71
C LYS A 60 12.49 -25.52 2.46
N ARG A 61 11.74 -25.21 3.51
CA ARG A 61 10.99 -26.14 4.36
C ARG A 61 9.49 -26.11 4.05
N GLY A 62 9.04 -25.25 3.13
CA GLY A 62 7.63 -25.04 2.81
C GLY A 62 6.94 -24.01 3.70
N GLU A 63 7.68 -23.30 4.56
CA GLU A 63 7.10 -22.32 5.47
C GLU A 63 6.87 -20.97 4.75
N PRO A 64 5.76 -20.27 5.01
CA PRO A 64 5.49 -18.99 4.39
C PRO A 64 6.45 -17.90 4.90
N ILE A 65 7.02 -17.16 3.95
CA ILE A 65 7.85 -15.98 4.18
C ILE A 65 7.22 -14.80 3.46
N ALA A 66 6.99 -13.71 4.18
CA ALA A 66 6.58 -12.44 3.59
C ALA A 66 7.69 -11.88 2.69
N GLN A 67 7.33 -11.48 1.46
CA GLN A 67 8.21 -10.81 0.51
C GLN A 67 7.62 -9.46 0.13
N ILE A 68 8.41 -8.39 0.24
CA ILE A 68 8.12 -7.10 -0.39
C ILE A 68 8.81 -7.06 -1.74
N CYS A 69 8.04 -6.77 -2.78
CA CYS A 69 8.50 -6.52 -4.13
C CYS A 69 8.47 -5.01 -4.38
N ILE A 70 9.60 -4.44 -4.80
CA ILE A 70 9.78 -2.99 -4.94
C ILE A 70 10.18 -2.68 -6.38
N SER A 71 9.51 -1.71 -6.98
CA SER A 71 9.83 -1.24 -8.33
C SER A 71 11.23 -0.63 -8.37
N GLU A 72 12.01 -1.00 -9.38
CA GLU A 72 13.34 -0.45 -9.64
C GLU A 72 13.22 0.96 -10.21
N GLY A 73 14.04 1.87 -9.70
CA GLY A 73 14.13 3.26 -10.19
C GLY A 73 13.87 4.29 -9.09
N ASP A 74 13.92 5.56 -9.43
CA ASP A 74 13.70 6.64 -8.47
C ASP A 74 12.20 6.97 -8.31
N ALA A 75 11.89 7.83 -7.35
CA ALA A 75 10.53 8.26 -7.10
C ALA A 75 9.86 8.93 -8.32
N LYS A 76 10.61 9.40 -9.33
CA LYS A 76 10.03 10.07 -10.50
C LYS A 76 9.20 9.12 -11.35
N LEU A 77 9.44 7.81 -11.26
CA LEU A 77 8.59 6.79 -11.89
C LEU A 77 7.16 6.80 -11.34
N LEU A 78 6.93 7.39 -10.17
CA LEU A 78 5.60 7.53 -9.56
C LEU A 78 4.87 8.81 -9.99
N VAL A 79 5.50 9.69 -10.79
CA VAL A 79 4.84 10.92 -11.26
C VAL A 79 3.55 10.61 -12.02
N PRO A 80 3.52 9.67 -12.99
CA PRO A 80 2.26 9.33 -13.67
C PRO A 80 1.18 8.82 -12.70
N LEU A 81 1.56 8.13 -11.63
CA LEU A 81 0.60 7.63 -10.64
C LEU A 81 -0.10 8.72 -9.84
N LEU A 82 0.52 9.89 -9.67
CA LEU A 82 -0.14 11.02 -9.00
C LEU A 82 -1.42 11.44 -9.75
N ASP A 83 -1.41 11.34 -11.07
CA ASP A 83 -2.53 11.69 -11.93
C ASP A 83 -3.46 10.49 -12.15
N ILE A 84 -2.90 9.33 -12.51
CA ILE A 84 -3.68 8.11 -12.84
C ILE A 84 -4.44 7.59 -11.61
N ARG A 85 -3.87 7.72 -10.41
CA ARG A 85 -4.45 7.25 -9.14
C ARG A 85 -4.84 8.40 -8.22
N LYS A 86 -5.34 9.50 -8.79
CA LYS A 86 -5.72 10.73 -8.08
C LYS A 86 -6.61 10.50 -6.84
N SER A 87 -7.58 9.58 -6.95
CA SER A 87 -8.47 9.22 -5.82
C SER A 87 -7.69 8.60 -4.66
N SER A 88 -6.84 7.62 -4.96
CA SER A 88 -5.95 6.94 -4.00
C SER A 88 -4.99 7.94 -3.33
N VAL A 89 -4.36 8.80 -4.13
CA VAL A 89 -3.45 9.86 -3.69
C VAL A 89 -4.14 10.83 -2.74
N THR A 90 -5.38 11.21 -3.05
CA THR A 90 -6.18 12.11 -2.21
C THR A 90 -6.52 11.46 -0.86
N MET A 91 -6.91 10.19 -0.85
CA MET A 91 -7.20 9.45 0.39
C MET A 91 -5.93 9.30 1.25
N ASN A 92 -4.79 8.96 0.65
CA ASN A 92 -3.51 8.88 1.35
C ASN A 92 -3.11 10.22 1.98
N ALA A 93 -3.28 11.32 1.25
CA ALA A 93 -3.00 12.67 1.76
C ALA A 93 -3.89 13.02 2.96
N GLN A 94 -5.19 12.72 2.87
CA GLN A 94 -6.14 12.92 3.98
C GLN A 94 -5.73 12.13 5.23
N MET A 95 -5.31 10.87 5.07
CA MET A 95 -4.83 10.06 6.20
C MET A 95 -3.55 10.61 6.81
N LEU A 96 -2.66 11.17 5.99
CA LEU A 96 -1.49 11.89 6.44
C LEU A 96 -1.82 13.26 7.06
N GLY A 97 -3.05 13.77 6.93
CA GLY A 97 -3.43 15.09 7.41
C GLY A 97 -2.79 16.22 6.59
N ILE A 98 -2.50 15.98 5.32
CA ILE A 98 -1.91 16.97 4.40
C ILE A 98 -2.85 17.27 3.24
N ASP A 99 -2.63 18.40 2.59
CA ASP A 99 -3.29 18.73 1.33
C ASP A 99 -2.83 17.76 0.23
N SER A 100 -3.75 17.31 -0.64
CA SER A 100 -3.42 16.35 -1.70
C SER A 100 -2.40 16.90 -2.71
N SER A 101 -2.36 18.21 -2.92
CA SER A 101 -1.35 18.88 -3.75
C SER A 101 0.07 18.80 -3.18
N LYS A 102 0.21 18.43 -1.90
CA LYS A 102 1.51 18.21 -1.24
C LYS A 102 2.01 16.78 -1.35
N MET A 103 1.24 15.85 -1.92
CA MET A 103 1.71 14.48 -2.15
C MET A 103 2.76 14.47 -3.25
N SER A 104 4.04 14.42 -2.86
CA SER A 104 5.14 14.29 -3.82
C SER A 104 5.35 12.82 -4.21
N PRO A 105 6.02 12.54 -5.34
CA PRO A 105 6.35 11.16 -5.72
C PRO A 105 7.17 10.44 -4.62
N GLU A 106 8.05 11.16 -3.93
CA GLU A 106 8.83 10.61 -2.81
C GLU A 106 7.94 10.21 -1.62
N LEU A 107 6.99 11.07 -1.25
CA LEU A 107 6.07 10.78 -0.15
C LEU A 107 5.12 9.63 -0.52
N LEU A 108 4.66 9.56 -1.78
CA LEU A 108 3.89 8.45 -2.29
C LEU A 108 4.69 7.13 -2.26
N GLN A 109 5.98 7.16 -2.63
CA GLN A 109 6.85 5.98 -2.55
C GLN A 109 6.95 5.46 -1.12
N ILE A 110 7.17 6.38 -0.17
CA ILE A 110 7.25 6.06 1.25
C ILE A 110 5.91 5.45 1.71
N PHE A 111 4.79 6.08 1.37
CA PHE A 111 3.46 5.60 1.73
C PHE A 111 3.21 4.17 1.22
N ILE A 112 3.45 3.92 -0.08
CA ILE A 112 3.26 2.59 -0.68
C ILE A 112 4.08 1.54 0.07
N ILE A 113 5.38 1.77 0.29
CA ILE A 113 6.22 0.76 0.97
C ILE A 113 5.81 0.55 2.43
N THR A 114 5.43 1.62 3.13
CA THR A 114 4.92 1.48 4.50
C THR A 114 3.55 0.79 4.55
N HIS A 115 2.71 0.96 3.53
CA HIS A 115 1.44 0.27 3.40
C HIS A 115 1.66 -1.24 3.21
N GLU A 116 2.59 -1.64 2.33
CA GLU A 116 2.97 -3.05 2.16
C GLU A 116 3.50 -3.68 3.46
N LEU A 117 4.30 -2.93 4.23
CA LEU A 117 4.75 -3.35 5.57
C LEU A 117 3.57 -3.50 6.55
N GLY A 118 2.54 -2.67 6.40
CA GLY A 118 1.30 -2.74 7.17
C GLY A 118 0.56 -4.06 6.96
N HIS A 119 0.46 -4.54 5.71
CA HIS A 119 -0.10 -5.87 5.45
C HIS A 119 0.73 -7.01 6.05
N ILE A 120 2.06 -6.91 6.02
CA ILE A 120 2.90 -7.93 6.64
C ILE A 120 2.73 -7.93 8.16
N ARG A 121 2.59 -6.75 8.76
CA ARG A 121 2.27 -6.63 10.19
C ARG A 121 0.90 -7.20 10.52
N ASP A 122 -0.10 -6.94 9.69
CA ASP A 122 -1.46 -7.48 9.85
C ASP A 122 -1.42 -9.01 9.92
N TYR A 123 -0.74 -9.64 8.95
CA TYR A 123 -0.49 -11.07 8.96
C TYR A 123 0.15 -11.55 10.27
N GLN A 124 1.24 -10.91 10.71
CA GLN A 124 1.98 -11.34 11.89
C GLN A 124 1.17 -11.21 13.18
N VAL A 125 0.39 -10.15 13.31
CA VAL A 125 -0.33 -9.82 14.54
C VAL A 125 -1.69 -10.52 14.60
N ASN A 126 -2.42 -10.58 13.49
CA ASN A 126 -3.82 -10.99 13.47
C ASN A 126 -4.06 -12.39 12.87
N PHE A 127 -3.10 -12.96 12.14
CA PHE A 127 -3.29 -14.28 11.49
C PHE A 127 -2.27 -15.30 12.00
N ALA A 128 -0.98 -15.03 11.86
CA ALA A 128 0.08 -15.97 12.25
C ALA A 128 0.14 -16.24 13.76
N SER A 129 -0.37 -15.31 14.57
CA SER A 129 -0.41 -15.41 16.03
C SER A 129 -1.76 -15.90 16.56
N ASP A 130 -2.73 -16.18 15.68
CA ASP A 130 -4.09 -16.60 16.08
C ASP A 130 -4.13 -18.11 16.38
N PRO A 131 -4.36 -18.52 17.64
CA PRO A 131 -4.43 -19.93 18.02
C PRO A 131 -5.74 -20.62 17.58
N ASP A 132 -6.74 -19.85 17.13
CA ASP A 132 -8.10 -20.32 16.87
C ASP A 132 -8.42 -20.48 15.37
N LEU A 133 -7.42 -20.41 14.48
CA LEU A 133 -7.60 -20.76 13.07
C LEU A 133 -8.06 -22.23 12.97
N GLU A 134 -9.34 -22.45 12.68
CA GLU A 134 -9.99 -23.76 12.63
C GLU A 134 -9.47 -24.64 11.47
N GLY A 135 -8.21 -25.10 11.55
CA GLY A 135 -7.58 -25.98 10.57
C GLY A 135 -7.16 -25.31 9.26
N TRP A 136 -7.17 -23.97 9.18
CA TRP A 136 -6.65 -23.19 8.07
C TRP A 136 -5.23 -22.70 8.38
N GLU A 137 -4.35 -22.72 7.38
CA GLU A 137 -3.06 -22.03 7.47
C GLU A 137 -3.30 -20.51 7.48
N ALA A 138 -2.57 -19.76 8.31
CA ALA A 138 -2.76 -18.32 8.48
C ALA A 138 -2.69 -17.51 7.17
N VAL A 139 -1.91 -17.98 6.19
CA VAL A 139 -1.79 -17.35 4.87
C VAL A 139 -3.05 -17.55 4.04
N ASP A 140 -3.68 -18.73 4.13
CA ASP A 140 -4.88 -19.06 3.38
C ASP A 140 -6.08 -18.27 3.90
N GLU A 141 -6.19 -18.10 5.23
CA GLU A 141 -7.23 -17.27 5.84
C GLU A 141 -7.10 -15.80 5.40
N MET A 142 -5.87 -15.25 5.44
CA MET A 142 -5.62 -13.89 4.96
C MET A 142 -5.94 -13.74 3.47
N ALA A 143 -5.59 -14.74 2.65
CA ALA A 143 -5.91 -14.74 1.22
C ALA A 143 -7.43 -14.79 0.99
N TYR A 144 -8.16 -15.64 1.72
CA TYR A 144 -9.61 -15.75 1.64
C TYR A 144 -10.32 -14.44 2.01
N GLN A 145 -9.90 -13.78 3.10
CA GLN A 145 -10.48 -12.48 3.46
C GLN A 145 -10.26 -11.43 2.37
N ARG A 146 -9.12 -11.45 1.69
CA ARG A 146 -8.82 -10.53 0.58
C ARG A 146 -9.65 -10.83 -0.66
N GLU A 147 -9.80 -12.09 -1.02
CA GLU A 147 -10.69 -12.49 -2.11
C GLU A 147 -12.14 -12.09 -1.81
N ALA A 148 -12.60 -12.28 -0.57
CA ALA A 148 -13.92 -11.86 -0.13
C ALA A 148 -14.11 -10.34 -0.31
N VAL A 149 -13.11 -9.52 0.02
CA VAL A 149 -13.15 -8.06 -0.25
C VAL A 149 -13.36 -7.79 -1.74
N LEU A 150 -12.60 -8.42 -2.63
CA LEU A 150 -12.73 -8.20 -4.08
C LEU A 150 -14.12 -8.57 -4.61
N THR A 151 -14.77 -9.59 -4.05
CA THR A 151 -16.11 -10.01 -4.49
C THR A 151 -17.21 -8.99 -4.12
N MET A 152 -16.93 -8.12 -3.16
CA MET A 152 -17.86 -7.12 -2.62
C MET A 152 -17.69 -5.73 -3.24
N LEU A 153 -16.72 -5.54 -4.13
CA LEU A 153 -16.47 -4.26 -4.79
C LEU A 153 -17.55 -3.89 -5.83
N PRO A 154 -17.70 -2.59 -6.18
CA PRO A 154 -18.65 -2.14 -7.20
C PRO A 154 -18.56 -2.90 -8.52
N ILE A 155 -17.34 -3.11 -9.02
CA ILE A 155 -17.04 -4.09 -10.05
C ILE A 155 -16.36 -5.27 -9.36
N ARG A 156 -17.01 -6.44 -9.41
CA ARG A 156 -16.61 -7.60 -8.59
C ARG A 156 -15.33 -8.23 -9.13
N ASN A 157 -14.50 -8.71 -8.22
CA ASN A 157 -13.27 -9.47 -8.51
C ASN A 157 -12.18 -8.71 -9.27
N ILE A 158 -12.27 -7.38 -9.37
CA ILE A 158 -11.23 -6.54 -9.98
C ILE A 158 -10.71 -5.53 -8.94
N ASN A 159 -9.40 -5.49 -8.69
CA ASN A 159 -8.85 -4.48 -7.80
C ASN A 159 -8.81 -3.11 -8.50
N PRO A 160 -8.68 -1.98 -7.76
CA PRO A 160 -8.67 -0.65 -8.37
C PRO A 160 -7.56 -0.42 -9.39
N THR A 161 -6.39 -1.05 -9.24
CA THR A 161 -5.27 -0.93 -10.19
C THR A 161 -5.65 -1.54 -11.54
N ASP A 162 -6.16 -2.77 -11.52
CA ASP A 162 -6.53 -3.49 -12.73
C ASP A 162 -7.72 -2.83 -13.42
N LEU A 163 -8.70 -2.33 -12.65
CA LEU A 163 -9.81 -1.58 -13.23
C LEU A 163 -9.34 -0.29 -13.91
N ALA A 164 -8.46 0.48 -13.26
CA ALA A 164 -7.91 1.69 -13.87
C ALA A 164 -7.11 1.38 -15.16
N ARG A 165 -6.41 0.23 -15.20
CA ARG A 165 -5.72 -0.24 -16.40
C ARG A 165 -6.70 -0.69 -17.49
N GLU A 166 -7.77 -1.39 -17.16
CA GLU A 166 -8.79 -1.86 -18.12
C GLU A 166 -9.64 -0.72 -18.70
N LEU A 167 -9.86 0.34 -17.92
CA LEU A 167 -10.56 1.54 -18.35
C LEU A 167 -9.64 2.56 -19.03
N ALA A 168 -8.34 2.29 -19.12
CA ALA A 168 -7.41 3.14 -19.86
C ALA A 168 -7.81 3.21 -21.34
N GLY A 169 -8.22 4.40 -21.79
CA GLY A 169 -8.67 4.63 -23.16
C GLY A 169 -10.18 4.41 -23.39
N VAL A 170 -10.97 4.13 -22.35
CA VAL A 170 -12.44 4.19 -22.43
C VAL A 170 -12.88 5.65 -22.43
N GLU A 171 -13.76 6.04 -23.35
CA GLU A 171 -14.09 7.46 -23.58
C GLU A 171 -15.34 7.95 -22.84
N ASN A 172 -16.24 7.04 -22.46
CA ASN A 172 -17.49 7.42 -21.82
C ASN A 172 -18.03 6.35 -20.85
N LEU A 173 -18.92 6.77 -19.94
CA LEU A 173 -19.51 5.91 -18.92
C LEU A 173 -20.36 4.78 -19.52
N GLN A 174 -21.05 4.99 -20.66
CA GLN A 174 -21.91 3.97 -21.25
C GLN A 174 -21.11 2.71 -21.63
N GLU A 175 -19.91 2.89 -22.18
CA GLU A 175 -19.01 1.77 -22.49
C GLU A 175 -18.61 0.98 -21.23
N VAL A 176 -18.40 1.67 -20.09
CA VAL A 176 -18.15 0.99 -18.80
C VAL A 176 -19.37 0.18 -18.37
N LEU A 177 -20.57 0.75 -18.46
CA LEU A 177 -21.83 0.09 -18.08
C LEU A 177 -22.20 -1.10 -18.95
N ASP A 178 -21.71 -1.12 -20.19
CA ASP A 178 -21.90 -2.25 -21.11
C ASP A 178 -20.90 -3.38 -20.83
N ARG A 179 -19.67 -3.04 -20.43
CA ARG A 179 -18.62 -4.01 -20.05
C ARG A 179 -18.83 -4.61 -18.66
N PHE A 180 -19.27 -3.78 -17.70
CA PHE A 180 -19.47 -4.14 -16.29
C PHE A 180 -20.90 -3.80 -15.85
N PRO A 181 -21.92 -4.53 -16.34
CA PRO A 181 -23.31 -4.24 -16.03
C PRO A 181 -23.65 -4.36 -14.54
N GLU A 182 -22.89 -5.15 -13.78
CA GLU A 182 -23.05 -5.38 -12.34
C GLU A 182 -22.88 -4.10 -11.49
N ILE A 183 -22.18 -3.08 -12.01
CA ILE A 183 -22.03 -1.82 -11.28
C ILE A 183 -23.38 -1.12 -11.03
N LYS A 184 -24.41 -1.44 -11.82
CA LYS A 184 -25.79 -0.96 -11.62
C LYS A 184 -26.45 -1.53 -10.37
N GLU A 185 -25.90 -2.60 -9.80
CA GLU A 185 -26.34 -3.21 -8.54
C GLU A 185 -25.66 -2.57 -7.31
N TYR A 186 -24.65 -1.72 -7.51
CA TYR A 186 -23.95 -1.05 -6.44
C TYR A 186 -24.89 -0.07 -5.70
N PRO A 187 -24.99 -0.10 -4.36
CA PRO A 187 -25.92 0.75 -3.61
C PRO A 187 -25.76 2.26 -3.78
N GLY A 188 -24.62 2.75 -4.30
CA GLY A 188 -24.39 4.16 -4.61
C GLY A 188 -24.30 4.46 -6.11
N PHE A 189 -24.93 3.62 -6.95
CA PHE A 189 -24.87 3.77 -8.40
C PHE A 189 -25.45 5.11 -8.89
N GLU A 190 -26.45 5.67 -8.21
CA GLU A 190 -27.03 6.97 -8.56
C GLU A 190 -26.04 8.14 -8.51
N ASP A 191 -24.95 8.01 -7.76
CA ASP A 191 -23.91 9.03 -7.64
C ASP A 191 -22.83 8.90 -8.75
N ILE A 192 -22.85 7.82 -9.53
CA ILE A 192 -21.86 7.54 -10.58
C ILE A 192 -22.29 8.21 -11.89
N ASN A 193 -21.63 9.31 -12.25
CA ASN A 193 -21.95 10.12 -13.42
C ASN A 193 -20.83 10.15 -14.48
N SER A 194 -19.66 9.59 -14.15
CA SER A 194 -18.47 9.58 -15.00
C SER A 194 -17.61 8.33 -14.77
N ILE A 195 -16.61 8.12 -15.64
CA ILE A 195 -15.60 7.05 -15.46
C ILE A 195 -14.80 7.28 -14.17
N ASP A 196 -14.49 8.54 -13.85
CA ASP A 196 -13.77 8.90 -12.64
C ASP A 196 -14.56 8.54 -11.37
N ASP A 197 -15.89 8.66 -11.40
CA ASP A 197 -16.76 8.25 -10.29
C ASP A 197 -16.76 6.73 -10.09
N VAL A 198 -16.68 5.96 -11.19
CA VAL A 198 -16.51 4.49 -11.12
C VAL A 198 -15.19 4.13 -10.45
N LEU A 199 -14.08 4.72 -10.91
CA LEU A 199 -12.77 4.47 -10.34
C LEU A 199 -12.69 4.92 -8.88
N PHE A 200 -13.31 6.05 -8.54
CA PHE A 200 -13.39 6.55 -7.18
C PHE A 200 -14.20 5.62 -6.28
N ALA A 201 -15.38 5.16 -6.72
CA ALA A 201 -16.19 4.21 -5.97
C ALA A 201 -15.42 2.90 -5.73
N GLN A 202 -14.77 2.35 -6.77
CA GLN A 202 -13.97 1.14 -6.65
C GLN A 202 -12.84 1.29 -5.62
N GLU A 203 -12.06 2.37 -5.72
CA GLU A 203 -10.94 2.65 -4.80
C GLU A 203 -11.45 2.87 -3.37
N ARG A 204 -12.56 3.60 -3.20
CA ARG A 204 -13.16 3.87 -1.89
C ARG A 204 -13.58 2.57 -1.20
N GLU A 205 -14.38 1.74 -1.86
CA GLU A 205 -14.86 0.48 -1.26
C GLU A 205 -13.69 -0.47 -0.95
N TYR A 206 -12.70 -0.53 -1.83
CA TYR A 206 -11.49 -1.31 -1.59
C TYR A 206 -10.75 -0.84 -0.35
N ARG A 207 -10.46 0.47 -0.24
CA ARG A 207 -9.73 1.06 0.90
C ARG A 207 -10.50 1.07 2.22
N LEU A 208 -11.83 0.98 2.18
CA LEU A 208 -12.66 0.85 3.38
C LEU A 208 -12.70 -0.58 3.93
N SER A 209 -12.11 -1.56 3.23
CA SER A 209 -12.00 -2.91 3.75
C SER A 209 -11.04 -3.00 4.94
N ALA A 210 -11.28 -3.94 5.85
CA ALA A 210 -10.48 -4.09 7.06
C ALA A 210 -8.96 -4.27 6.79
N PRO A 211 -8.51 -5.10 5.82
CA PRO A 211 -7.09 -5.27 5.52
C PRO A 211 -6.42 -3.98 5.02
N GLU A 212 -7.12 -3.21 4.20
CA GLU A 212 -6.61 -1.96 3.64
C GLU A 212 -6.57 -0.84 4.70
N ILE A 213 -7.63 -0.71 5.50
CA ILE A 213 -7.66 0.22 6.64
C ILE A 213 -6.49 -0.05 7.60
N TYR A 214 -6.19 -1.33 7.88
CA TYR A 214 -5.07 -1.68 8.75
C TYR A 214 -3.75 -1.18 8.17
N ALA A 215 -3.47 -1.49 6.91
CA ALA A 215 -2.23 -1.11 6.23
C ALA A 215 -2.07 0.41 6.12
N ASP A 216 -3.13 1.12 5.75
CA ASP A 216 -3.13 2.58 5.64
C ASP A 216 -2.93 3.28 6.98
N LYS A 217 -3.56 2.78 8.06
CA LYS A 217 -3.34 3.30 9.42
C LYS A 217 -1.92 3.05 9.88
N PHE A 218 -1.38 1.86 9.61
CA PHE A 218 0.02 1.56 9.91
C PHE A 218 0.95 2.54 9.17
N ALA A 219 0.77 2.69 7.85
CA ALA A 219 1.55 3.59 7.02
C ALA A 219 1.51 5.03 7.52
N SER A 220 0.31 5.59 7.68
CA SER A 220 0.13 6.97 8.11
C SER A 220 0.72 7.25 9.50
N ASN A 221 0.53 6.34 10.46
CA ASN A 221 1.10 6.49 11.80
C ASN A 221 2.63 6.39 11.79
N PHE A 222 3.18 5.43 11.05
CA PHE A 222 4.62 5.25 10.90
C PHE A 222 5.27 6.51 10.30
N ILE A 223 4.71 7.03 9.21
CA ILE A 223 5.23 8.21 8.52
C ILE A 223 5.18 9.45 9.42
N LYS A 224 4.04 9.69 10.09
CA LYS A 224 3.91 10.83 11.02
C LYS A 224 4.90 10.75 12.16
N LYS A 225 5.08 9.56 12.74
CA LYS A 225 6.02 9.33 13.84
C LYS A 225 7.47 9.57 13.43
N HIS A 226 7.86 9.15 12.23
CA HIS A 226 9.24 9.22 11.73
C HIS A 226 9.46 10.32 10.70
N ALA A 227 8.62 11.35 10.71
CA ALA A 227 8.60 12.37 9.66
C ALA A 227 9.95 13.11 9.53
N PHE A 228 10.66 13.28 10.65
CA PHE A 228 11.99 13.90 10.67
C PHE A 228 13.05 12.97 10.07
N GLU A 229 13.12 11.72 10.52
CA GLU A 229 14.08 10.72 10.05
C GLU A 229 13.90 10.35 8.57
N LEU A 230 12.67 10.42 8.09
CA LEU A 230 12.29 10.20 6.70
C LEU A 230 12.47 11.47 5.83
N ASN A 231 12.86 12.61 6.42
CA ASN A 231 12.99 13.90 5.73
C ASN A 231 11.70 14.30 4.98
N VAL A 232 10.55 14.12 5.64
CA VAL A 232 9.21 14.48 5.14
C VAL A 232 8.47 15.43 6.07
N SER A 233 9.09 15.88 7.16
CA SER A 233 8.51 16.85 8.12
C SER A 233 7.96 18.10 7.44
N ARG A 234 8.61 18.60 6.39
CA ARG A 234 8.18 19.76 5.60
C ARG A 234 6.76 19.67 5.00
N PHE A 235 6.21 18.46 4.86
CA PHE A 235 4.87 18.26 4.31
C PHE A 235 3.78 18.44 5.38
N PHE A 236 4.15 18.22 6.63
CA PHE A 236 3.31 18.41 7.80
C PHE A 236 3.47 19.86 8.26
N GLY A 237 2.37 20.53 8.63
CA GLY A 237 2.44 21.92 9.11
C GLY A 237 3.23 22.04 10.43
N ASP A 238 3.37 23.28 10.92
CA ASP A 238 4.12 23.60 12.17
C ASP A 238 3.61 22.86 13.42
N GLU A 239 2.43 22.23 13.36
CA GLU A 239 1.80 21.48 14.46
C GLU A 239 2.53 20.17 14.85
N HIS A 240 3.54 19.73 14.10
CA HIS A 240 4.27 18.48 14.40
C HIS A 240 5.59 18.64 15.17
N GLU A 241 5.96 19.86 15.61
CA GLU A 241 7.09 20.05 16.53
C GLU A 241 6.89 19.36 17.89
N GLU A 242 5.65 19.06 18.29
CA GLU A 242 5.36 18.40 19.58
C GLU A 242 5.78 16.92 19.65
N TYR A 243 5.91 16.22 18.51
CA TYR A 243 6.30 14.80 18.52
C TYR A 243 7.82 14.60 18.59
N ALA A 244 8.62 15.64 18.39
CA ALA A 244 10.08 15.56 18.46
C ALA A 244 10.64 15.64 19.90
N THR A 245 9.80 15.87 20.92
CA THR A 245 10.25 16.09 22.31
C THR A 245 9.89 14.96 23.28
N ALA A 246 9.22 13.90 22.82
CA ALA A 246 8.88 12.73 23.63
C ALA A 246 9.70 11.49 23.22
N ALA A 247 11.03 11.55 23.35
CA ALA A 247 11.93 10.39 23.32
C ALA A 247 13.17 10.63 24.20
#